data_AF-A0A1F4DFH9-F1
#
_entry.id   AF-A0A1F4DFH9-F1
#
_cell.length_a   1.000
_cell.length_b   1.000
_cell.length_c   1.000
_cell.angle_alpha   90.00
_cell.angle_beta   90.00
_cell.angle_gamma   90.00
#
_symmetry.space_group_name_H-M   'P 1'
#
loop_
_entity.id
_entity.type
_entity.pdbx_description
1 polymer ?
#
loop_
_entity_poly.entity_id
_entity_poly.type
_entity_poly.pdbx_seq_one_letter_code
_entity_poly.pdbx_strand_id
1 'polypeptide(L)' 'MIKTFRHKGLRAFFETGSRAGIQPHHAARLKRQLTRLDLAKTADDMNVPGWRLHPLSTGHWSVWVNGNWRMTFT' A
#
# COMPACT_ATOMS: atom_id res chain seq x y z
N MET A 1 -1.86 -11.51 2.61
CA MET A 1 -0.82 -11.40 3.66
C MET A 1 0.43 -10.83 3.04
N ILE A 2 0.94 -9.72 3.55
CA ILE A 2 2.17 -9.10 3.04
C ILE A 2 3.36 -9.96 3.46
N LYS A 3 4.12 -10.43 2.46
CA LYS A 3 5.27 -11.33 2.67
C LYS A 3 6.56 -10.56 2.87
N THR A 4 6.76 -9.51 2.08
CA THR A 4 8.01 -8.78 2.03
C THR A 4 7.74 -7.30 1.77
N PHE A 5 8.72 -6.46 2.12
CA PHE A 5 8.68 -5.03 1.85
C PHE A 5 9.98 -4.60 1.19
N ARG A 6 9.87 -3.97 0.02
CA ARG A 6 11.00 -3.25 -0.60
C ARG A 6 11.27 -1.93 0.12
N HIS A 7 10.22 -1.25 0.59
CA HIS A 7 10.31 0.06 1.23
C HIS A 7 10.42 -0.05 2.76
N LYS A 8 11.60 0.26 3.32
CA LYS A 8 11.88 0.14 4.77
C LYS A 8 10.91 0.94 5.65
N GLY A 9 10.56 2.16 5.25
CA GLY A 9 9.59 2.99 5.99
C GLY A 9 8.17 2.41 6.07
N LEU A 10 7.67 1.80 4.98
CA LEU A 10 6.36 1.13 5.00
C LEU A 10 6.39 -0.13 5.86
N ARG A 11 7.50 -0.88 5.84
CA ARG A 11 7.70 -2.02 6.74
C ARG A 11 7.64 -1.60 8.20
N ALA A 12 8.44 -0.62 8.60
CA ALA A 12 8.46 -0.12 9.97
C ALA A 12 7.09 0.43 10.40
N PHE A 13 6.41 1.15 9.50
CA PHE A 13 5.07 1.66 9.76
C PHE A 13 4.04 0.55 9.94
N PHE A 14 4.10 -0.51 9.12
CA PHE A 14 3.20 -1.65 9.23
C PHE A 14 3.44 -2.46 10.52
N GLU A 15 4.70 -2.77 10.82
CA GLU A 15 5.07 -3.65 11.94
C GLU A 15 4.96 -2.97 13.31
N THR A 16 5.32 -1.68 13.40
CA THR A 16 5.46 -0.98 14.69
C THR A 16 4.58 0.26 14.82
N GLY A 17 3.96 0.72 13.74
CA GLY A 17 3.25 2.00 13.69
C GLY A 17 4.17 3.23 13.58
N SER A 18 5.49 3.04 13.50
CA SER A 18 6.45 4.14 13.35
C SER A 18 6.21 4.92 12.06
N ARG A 19 6.04 6.24 12.18
CA ARG A 19 5.87 7.14 11.03
C ARG A 19 7.20 7.59 10.42
N ALA A 20 8.33 7.16 10.99
CA ALA A 20 9.64 7.45 10.44
C ALA A 20 9.79 6.81 9.05
N GLY A 21 10.20 7.59 8.05
CA GLY A 21 10.40 7.11 6.69
C GLY A 21 9.12 7.01 5.85
N ILE A 22 7.98 7.55 6.29
CA ILE A 22 6.82 7.82 5.46
C ILE A 22 6.42 9.29 5.58
N GLN A 23 5.56 9.77 4.68
CA GLN A 23 4.92 11.07 4.84
C GLN A 23 3.85 10.99 5.94
N PRO A 24 3.95 11.73 7.07
CA PRO A 24 3.03 11.57 8.19
C PRO A 24 1.56 11.81 7.84
N HIS A 25 1.28 12.73 6.92
CA HIS A 25 -0.08 13.03 6.45
C HIS A 25 -0.69 11.89 5.59
N HIS A 26 0.12 10.96 5.08
CA HIS A 26 -0.36 9.75 4.41
C HIS A 26 -0.70 8.61 5.36
N ALA A 27 -0.29 8.68 6.63
CA ALA A 27 -0.31 7.55 7.56
C ALA A 27 -1.69 6.88 7.67
N ALA A 28 -2.76 7.66 7.78
CA ALA A 28 -4.11 7.11 7.91
C ALA A 28 -4.55 6.29 6.69
N ARG A 29 -4.23 6.77 5.47
CA ARG A 29 -4.58 6.06 4.23
C ARG A 29 -3.65 4.87 4.00
N LEU A 30 -2.35 5.03 4.18
CA LEU A 30 -1.38 3.94 4.08
C LEU A 30 -1.72 2.79 5.04
N LYS A 31 -2.16 3.11 6.27
CA LYS A 31 -2.59 2.09 7.24
C LYS A 31 -3.74 1.25 6.67
N ARG A 32 -4.80 1.90 6.15
CA ARG A 32 -5.95 1.20 5.55
C ARG A 32 -5.54 0.35 4.34
N GLN A 33 -4.67 0.88 3.48
CA GLN A 33 -4.20 0.18 2.29
C GLN A 33 -3.34 -1.03 2.62
N LEU A 34 -2.40 -0.88 3.55
CA LEU A 34 -1.54 -1.99 4.01
C LEU A 34 -2.36 -3.07 4.74
N THR A 35 -3.30 -2.70 5.60
CA THR A 35 -4.19 -3.66 6.26
C THR A 35 -5.05 -4.41 5.25
N ARG A 36 -5.58 -3.74 4.23
CA ARG A 36 -6.36 -4.41 3.17
C ARG A 36 -5.48 -5.33 2.32
N LEU A 37 -4.28 -4.89 1.95
CA LEU A 37 -3.32 -5.69 1.18
C LEU A 37 -2.89 -6.94 1.96
N ASP A 38 -2.77 -6.82 3.28
CA ASP A 38 -2.47 -7.97 4.14
C ASP A 38 -3.60 -9.01 4.18
N LEU A 39 -4.84 -8.61 3.93
CA LEU A 39 -5.99 -9.53 3.85
C LEU A 39 -6.33 -9.97 2.42
N ALA A 40 -5.79 -9.29 1.41
CA ALA A 40 -6.08 -9.55 0.00
C ALA A 40 -5.62 -10.95 -0.43
N LYS A 41 -6.47 -11.61 -1.21
CA LYS A 41 -6.22 -12.88 -1.89
C LYS A 41 -5.92 -12.67 -3.37
N THR A 42 -6.48 -11.62 -3.97
CA THR A 42 -6.22 -11.22 -5.36
C THR A 42 -5.95 -9.71 -5.43
N ALA A 43 -5.43 -9.24 -6.57
CA ALA A 43 -5.23 -7.81 -6.78
C ALA A 43 -6.56 -7.02 -6.75
N ASP A 44 -7.65 -7.64 -7.23
CA ASP A 44 -8.98 -7.01 -7.28
C ASP A 44 -9.54 -6.68 -5.90
N ASP A 45 -9.09 -7.37 -4.84
CA ASP A 45 -9.46 -7.03 -3.45
C ASP A 45 -9.03 -5.61 -3.05
N MET A 46 -8.06 -5.05 -3.78
CA MET A 46 -7.54 -3.68 -3.61
C MET A 46 -8.27 -2.65 -4.48
N ASN A 47 -9.27 -3.04 -5.28
CA ASN A 47 -10.09 -2.15 -6.12
C ASN A 47 -11.15 -1.40 -5.29
N VAL A 48 -10.70 -0.72 -4.24
CA VAL A 48 -11.56 0.08 -3.36
C VAL A 48 -11.81 1.45 -4.02
N PRO A 49 -13.05 1.97 -3.97
CA PRO A 49 -13.36 3.31 -4.50
C PRO A 49 -12.38 4.38 -4.00
N GLY A 50 -11.86 5.17 -4.93
CA GLY A 50 -10.89 6.23 -4.66
C GLY A 50 -9.44 5.76 -4.54
N TRP A 51 -9.13 4.45 -4.60
CA TRP A 51 -7.75 3.94 -4.64
C TRP A 51 -7.23 3.76 -6.07
N ARG A 52 -8.09 3.84 -7.09
CA ARG A 52 -7.70 3.84 -8.51
C ARG A 52 -6.73 2.69 -8.83
N LEU A 53 -7.11 1.47 -8.45
CA LEU A 53 -6.30 0.28 -8.75
C LEU A 53 -6.06 0.20 -10.26
N HIS A 54 -4.81 -0.01 -10.64
CA HIS A 54 -4.44 -0.29 -12.03
C HIS A 54 -3.19 -1.17 -12.08
N PRO A 55 -3.07 -2.02 -13.12
CA PRO A 55 -1.85 -2.76 -13.38
C PRO A 55 -0.76 -1.80 -13.89
N LEU A 56 0.48 -2.02 -13.46
CA LEU A 56 1.68 -1.40 -14.03
C LEU A 56 2.32 -2.31 -15.08
N SER A 57 2.27 -3.62 -14.82
CA SER A 57 2.69 -4.70 -15.72
C SER A 57 2.03 -6.00 -15.26
N THR A 58 2.28 -7.10 -15.96
CA THR A 58 1.78 -8.42 -15.60
C THR A 58 2.24 -8.80 -14.19
N GLY A 59 1.29 -8.95 -13.27
CA GLY A 59 1.57 -9.31 -11.87
C GLY A 59 2.08 -8.15 -11.00
N HIS A 60 2.06 -6.90 -11.48
CA HIS A 60 2.44 -5.74 -10.68
C HIS A 60 1.37 -4.65 -10.71
N TRP A 61 0.98 -4.16 -9.55
CA TRP A 61 -0.19 -3.31 -9.36
C TRP A 61 0.15 -2.05 -8.58
N SER A 62 -0.69 -1.03 -8.75
CA SER A 62 -0.56 0.27 -8.12
C SER A 62 -1.89 0.75 -7.57
N VAL A 63 -1.87 1.28 -6.34
CA VAL A 63 -2.97 2.04 -5.76
C VAL A 63 -2.54 3.46 -5.43
N TRP A 64 -3.49 4.38 -5.58
CA TRP A 64 -3.37 5.80 -5.32
C TRP A 64 -3.30 6.09 -3.82
N VAL A 65 -2.26 6.81 -3.37
CA VAL A 65 -2.14 7.29 -1.99
C VAL A 65 -2.62 8.74 -1.90
N ASN A 66 -1.92 9.67 -2.56
CA ASN A 66 -2.26 11.09 -2.59
C ASN A 66 -1.39 11.77 -3.68
N GLY A 67 -1.93 12.76 -4.42
CA GLY A 67 -1.20 13.43 -5.50
C GLY A 67 -0.47 12.43 -6.40
N ASN A 68 0.87 12.54 -6.45
CA ASN A 68 1.77 11.68 -7.23
C ASN A 68 2.23 10.41 -6.48
N TRP A 69 1.83 10.20 -5.23
CA TRP A 69 2.24 9.05 -4.43
C TRP A 69 1.42 7.81 -4.73
N ARG A 70 2.11 6.69 -4.93
CA ARG A 70 1.53 5.36 -5.17
C ARG A 70 2.11 4.36 -4.18
N MET A 71 1.30 3.37 -3.82
CA MET A 71 1.77 2.14 -3.19
C MET A 71 1.65 1.03 -4.25
N THR A 72 2.74 0.33 -4.51
CA THR A 72 2.77 -0.74 -5.51
C THR A 72 3.06 -2.09 -4.87
N PHE A 73 2.56 -3.17 -5.47
CA PHE A 73 2.68 -4.53 -4.95
C PHE A 73 2.62 -5.56 -6.09
N THR A 74 3.11 -6.77 -5.81
CA THR A 74 3.07 -7.95 -6.67
C THR A 74 2.42 -9.10 -5.93
#